data_AF-A0A955I2T2-F1
#
_entry.id   AF-A0A955I2T2-F1
#
_cell.length_a   1.000
_cell.length_b   1.000
_cell.length_c   1.000
_cell.angle_alpha   90.00
_cell.angle_beta   90.00
_cell.angle_gamma   90.00
#
_symmetry.space_group_name_H-M   'P 1'
#
loop_
_entity.id
_entity.type
_entity.pdbx_description
1 polymer ?
#
loop_
_entity_poly.entity_id
_entity_poly.type
_entity_poly.pdbx_seq_one_letter_code
_entity_poly.pdbx_strand_id
1 'polypeptide(L)' 'MDGKKTVTCPECMNDIDLDTTREYQVGDIIECPFCGSELEISRISDEGIEVNLVIAEK' A
#
# COMPACT_ATOMS: atom_id res chain seq x y z
N MET A 1 -12.90 8.33 -14.90
CA MET A 1 -12.97 6.91 -14.50
C MET A 1 -11.93 6.75 -13.42
N ASP A 2 -12.31 7.21 -12.24
CA ASP A 2 -11.43 7.38 -11.10
C ASP A 2 -11.28 6.01 -10.46
N GLY A 3 -10.38 5.21 -11.03
CA GLY A 3 -9.97 3.97 -10.40
C GLY A 3 -9.32 4.35 -9.09
N LYS A 4 -10.03 4.20 -7.97
CA LYS A 4 -9.43 4.24 -6.64
C LYS A 4 -8.84 2.86 -6.38
N LYS A 5 -7.54 2.79 -6.12
CA LYS A 5 -6.91 1.56 -5.64
C LYS A 5 -6.84 1.69 -4.12
N THR A 6 -7.51 0.83 -3.38
CA THR A 6 -7.45 0.79 -1.91
C THR A 6 -6.69 -0.45 -1.47
N VAL A 7 -5.84 -0.33 -0.46
CA VAL A 7 -5.13 -1.45 0.15
C VAL A 7 -5.38 -1.45 1.65
N THR A 8 -5.59 -2.62 2.24
CA THR A 8 -5.81 -2.73 3.68
C THR A 8 -4.47 -2.84 4.40
N CYS A 9 -4.26 -2.00 5.40
CA CYS A 9 -3.06 -2.05 6.23
C CYS A 9 -3.06 -3.32 7.09
N PRO A 10 -2.02 -4.17 7.04
CA PRO A 10 -1.95 -5.39 7.85
C PRO A 10 -1.78 -5.12 9.36
N GLU A 11 -1.33 -3.92 9.75
CA GLU A 11 -1.08 -3.57 11.17
C GLU A 11 -2.34 -3.05 11.87
N CYS A 12 -2.97 -2.02 11.29
CA CYS A 12 -4.10 -1.35 11.92
C CYS A 12 -5.45 -1.75 11.31
N MET A 13 -5.45 -2.58 10.26
CA MET A 13 -6.64 -3.01 9.50
C MET A 13 -7.46 -1.86 8.90
N ASN A 14 -6.89 -0.67 8.75
CA ASN A 14 -7.52 0.45 8.04
C ASN A 14 -7.26 0.37 6.53
N ASP A 15 -8.25 0.81 5.76
CA ASP A 15 -8.14 0.95 4.30
C ASP A 15 -7.38 2.22 3.92
N ILE A 16 -6.33 2.06 3.13
CA ILE A 16 -5.48 3.12 2.61
C ILE A 16 -5.87 3.37 1.15
N ASP A 17 -6.31 4.59 0.86
CA ASP A 17 -6.49 5.06 -0.52
C ASP A 17 -5.13 5.32 -1.16
N LEU A 18 -4.79 4.55 -2.19
CA LEU A 18 -3.63 4.80 -3.02
C LEU A 18 -3.96 5.86 -4.07
N ASP A 19 -3.11 6.87 -4.14
CA ASP A 19 -3.17 7.91 -5.15
C ASP A 19 -2.98 7.32 -6.56
N THR A 20 -4.01 7.40 -7.41
CA THR A 20 -3.98 6.81 -8.75
C THR A 20 -3.51 7.75 -9.84
N THR A 21 -3.02 8.93 -9.45
CA THR A 21 -2.29 9.83 -10.35
C THR A 21 -0.84 9.41 -10.53
N ARG A 22 -0.30 8.59 -9.61
CA ARG A 22 0.98 7.91 -9.77
C ARG A 22 0.82 6.44 -10.14
N GLU A 23 1.79 5.95 -10.89
CA GLU A 23 1.96 4.52 -11.14
C GLU A 23 2.77 3.91 -9.97
N TYR A 24 2.23 2.86 -9.37
CA TYR A 24 2.92 2.07 -8.34
C TYR A 24 3.66 0.91 -8.99
N GLN A 25 4.79 0.54 -8.39
CA GLN A 25 5.56 -0.63 -8.78
C GLN A 25 5.77 -1.57 -7.59
N VAL A 26 6.05 -2.84 -7.89
CA VAL A 26 6.45 -3.79 -6.84
C VAL A 26 7.78 -3.32 -6.24
N GLY A 27 7.85 -3.26 -4.90
CA GLY A 27 8.96 -2.69 -4.15
C GLY A 27 8.78 -1.21 -3.77
N ASP A 28 7.71 -0.53 -4.21
CA ASP A 28 7.39 0.80 -3.71
C ASP A 28 7.05 0.76 -2.21
N ILE A 29 7.57 1.73 -1.46
CA ILE A 29 7.24 1.92 -0.05
C ILE A 29 6.16 3.00 0.07
N ILE A 30 5.07 2.66 0.74
CA ILE A 30 3.99 3.58 1.11
C ILE A 30 3.90 3.65 2.63
N GLU A 31 3.52 4.81 3.16
CA GLU A 31 3.28 4.97 4.60
C GLU A 31 1.77 4.90 4.86
N CYS A 32 1.37 4.13 5.87
CA CYS A 32 -0.03 4.12 6.31
C CYS A 32 -0.36 5.46 7.01
N PRO A 33 -1.30 6.26 6.50
CA PRO A 33 -1.65 7.56 7.11
C PRO A 33 -2.37 7.44 8.46
N PHE A 34 -2.75 6.22 8.87
CA PHE A 34 -3.47 5.96 10.12
C PHE A 34 -2.54 5.56 11.26
N CYS A 35 -1.64 4.59 11.03
CA CYS A 35 -0.70 4.10 12.06
C CYS A 35 0.73 4.57 11.87
N GLY A 36 1.09 5.09 10.69
CA GLY A 36 2.46 5.51 10.36
C GLY A 36 3.41 4.37 10.01
N SER A 37 2.89 3.14 9.82
CA SER A 37 3.72 2.00 9.42
C SER A 37 4.10 2.09 7.94
N GLU A 38 5.35 1.75 7.63
CA GLU A 38 5.82 1.59 6.25
C GLU A 38 5.34 0.24 5.70
N LEU A 39 4.78 0.26 4.49
CA LEU A 39 4.27 -0.90 3.76
C LEU A 39 4.95 -0.96 2.40
N GLU A 40 5.46 -2.11 2.02
CA GLU A 40 6.05 -2.38 0.72
C GLU A 40 5.02 -3.04 -0.19
N ILE A 41 4.89 -2.57 -1.42
CA ILE A 41 4.06 -3.22 -2.42
C ILE A 41 4.73 -4.53 -2.86
N SER A 42 4.16 -5.65 -2.42
CA SER A 42 4.66 -6.98 -2.72
C SER A 42 4.12 -7.53 -4.03
N ARG A 43 2.92 -7.07 -4.46
CA ARG A 43 2.30 -7.50 -5.72
C ARG A 43 1.34 -6.47 -6.28
N ILE A 44 1.32 -6.35 -7.61
CA ILE A 44 0.34 -5.58 -8.36
C ILE A 44 -0.29 -6.51 -9.40
N SER A 45 -1.62 -6.57 -9.46
CA SER A 45 -2.37 -7.38 -10.43
C SER A 45 -3.64 -6.64 -10.86
N ASP A 46 -4.31 -7.14 -11.90
CA ASP A 46 -5.58 -6.56 -12.37
C ASP A 46 -6.68 -6.56 -11.29
N GLU A 47 -6.62 -7.50 -10.35
CA GLU A 47 -7.58 -7.62 -9.23
C GLU A 47 -7.28 -6.65 -8.07
N GLY A 48 -6.06 -6.13 -7.92
CA GLY A 48 -5.69 -5.28 -6.78
C GLY A 48 -4.20 -5.11 -6.53
N ILE A 49 -3.86 -4.50 -5.41
CA ILE A 49 -2.49 -4.34 -4.91
C ILE A 49 -2.39 -5.04 -3.56
N GLU A 50 -1.35 -5.85 -3.39
CA GLU A 50 -1.00 -6.48 -2.12
C GLU A 50 0.22 -5.77 -1.51
N VAL A 51 0.20 -5.60 -0.20
CA VAL A 51 1.25 -4.90 0.56
C VAL A 51 1.72 -5.74 1.73
N ASN A 52 3.00 -5.66 2.06
CA ASN A 52 3.62 -6.27 3.22
C ASN A 52 4.17 -5.20 4.16
N LEU A 53 4.13 -5.47 5.46
CA LEU A 53 4.78 -4.60 6.44
C LEU A 53 6.30 -4.62 6.25
N VAL A 54 6.93 -3.45 6.12
CA VAL A 54 8.39 -3.34 6.17
C VAL A 54 8.77 -2.99 7.59
N ILE A 55 9.35 -3.95 8.30
CA ILE A 55 10.03 -3.70 9.57
C ILE A 55 11.48 -3.45 9.19
N ALA A 56 11.88 -2.18 9.10
CA ALA A 56 13.29 -1.84 8.97
C ALA A 56 14.01 -2.26 10.26
N GLU A 57 14.57 -3.47 10.28
CA GLU A 57 15.53 -3.86 11.32
C GLU A 57 16.73 -2.90 11.22
N LYS A 58 16.84 -2.01 12.20
CA LYS A 58 17.89 -0.99 12.29
C LYS A 58 19.13 -1.52 12.99
#